data_AF-A0A516GDE6-F1
#
_entry.id   AF-A0A516GDE6-F1
#
_cell.length_a   1.000
_cell.length_b   1.000
_cell.length_c   1.000
_cell.angle_alpha   90.00
_cell.angle_beta   90.00
_cell.angle_gamma   90.00
#
_symmetry.space_group_name_H-M   'P 1'
#
loop_
_entity.id
_entity.type
_entity.pdbx_description
1 polymer ?
#
loop_
_entity_poly.entity_id
_entity_poly.type
_entity_poly.pdbx_seq_one_letter_code
_entity_poly.pdbx_strand_id
1 'polypeptide(L)'
;MSQVTESVDVNVPIRTAYDQWTQFETFPQFMEGVESVTQISDTRNHWTVEVGGQTREFDTEISEQSPEERIAWTTVGGDVKQAGVVTFHKLDENTTRVTIQMDWDPEGLVEKAGAAVGVDDRRVKGDAKRFKEFIESRGTETGAWRGDVPRD
;
A
#
# COMPACT_ATOMS: atom_id res chain seq x y z
N MET A 1 -12.62 14.12 0.35
CA MET A 1 -12.07 12.98 -0.41
C MET A 1 -11.04 13.49 -1.40
N SER A 2 -9.78 13.16 -1.14
CA SER A 2 -8.66 13.37 -2.06
C SER A 2 -8.28 12.03 -2.68
N GLN A 3 -7.87 12.05 -3.95
CA GLN A 3 -7.48 10.86 -4.69
C GLN A 3 -6.05 11.02 -5.24
N VAL A 4 -5.30 9.92 -5.24
CA VAL A 4 -4.01 9.80 -5.90
C VAL A 4 -3.98 8.55 -6.74
N THR A 5 -3.29 8.62 -7.87
CA THR A 5 -2.96 7.46 -8.69
C THR A 5 -1.50 7.59 -9.11
N GLU A 6 -0.72 6.55 -8.84
CA GLU A 6 0.68 6.47 -9.26
C GLU A 6 0.96 5.11 -9.87
N SER A 7 1.83 5.07 -10.88
CA SER A 7 2.31 3.83 -11.47
C SER A 7 3.83 3.78 -11.47
N VAL A 8 4.38 2.61 -11.20
CA VAL A 8 5.81 2.34 -11.25
C VAL A 8 6.06 1.01 -11.97
N ASP A 9 7.06 1.00 -12.85
CA ASP A 9 7.50 -0.22 -13.51
C ASP A 9 8.66 -0.80 -12.70
N VAL A 10 8.55 -2.06 -12.27
CA VAL A 10 9.57 -2.80 -11.52
C VAL A 10 10.18 -3.90 -12.38
N ASN A 11 11.49 -4.05 -12.30
CA ASN A 11 12.31 -5.00 -13.07
C ASN A 11 12.33 -6.39 -12.41
N VAL A 12 11.15 -6.90 -12.03
CA VAL A 12 10.95 -8.28 -11.56
C VAL A 12 9.71 -8.90 -12.21
N PRO A 13 9.64 -10.25 -12.31
CA PRO A 13 8.43 -10.94 -12.76
C PRO A 13 7.21 -10.58 -11.91
N ILE A 14 6.02 -10.60 -12.51
CA ILE A 14 4.75 -10.21 -11.86
C ILE A 14 4.50 -10.97 -10.56
N ARG A 15 4.86 -12.25 -10.57
CA ARG A 15 4.79 -13.14 -9.42
C ARG A 15 5.56 -12.59 -8.22
N THR A 16 6.80 -12.17 -8.44
CA THR A 16 7.69 -11.62 -7.40
C THR A 16 7.19 -10.25 -6.91
N ALA A 17 6.71 -9.40 -7.81
CA ALA A 17 6.12 -8.11 -7.44
C ALA A 17 4.87 -8.28 -6.55
N TYR A 18 3.97 -9.17 -6.96
CA TYR A 18 2.74 -9.47 -6.21
C TYR A 18 3.05 -10.11 -4.86
N ASP A 19 3.84 -11.19 -4.85
CA ASP A 19 4.17 -11.92 -3.63
C ASP A 19 4.83 -10.99 -2.61
N GLN A 20 5.76 -10.13 -3.04
CA GLN A 20 6.37 -9.13 -2.16
C GLN A 20 5.35 -8.11 -1.63
N TRP A 21 4.44 -7.61 -2.47
CA TRP A 21 3.44 -6.64 -2.02
C TRP A 21 2.54 -7.20 -0.91
N THR A 22 2.25 -8.51 -0.95
CA THR A 22 1.46 -9.16 0.11
C THR A 22 2.19 -9.34 1.44
N GLN A 23 3.50 -9.05 1.49
CA GLN A 23 4.26 -9.07 2.74
C GLN A 23 4.10 -7.75 3.49
N PHE A 24 2.89 -7.44 3.95
CA PHE A 24 2.50 -6.15 4.52
C PHE A 24 3.43 -5.67 5.65
N GLU A 25 3.92 -6.59 6.50
CA GLU A 25 4.83 -6.26 7.61
C GLU A 25 6.22 -5.77 7.16
N THR A 26 6.54 -5.88 5.86
CA THR A 26 7.75 -5.29 5.26
C THR A 26 7.59 -3.84 4.84
N PHE A 27 6.36 -3.30 4.84
CA PHE A 27 6.07 -1.95 4.35
C PHE A 27 6.86 -0.84 5.07
N PRO A 28 7.10 -0.90 6.40
CA PRO A 28 7.97 0.08 7.07
C PRO A 28 9.39 0.19 6.51
N GLN A 29 9.87 -0.81 5.77
CA GLN A 29 11.21 -0.81 5.20
C GLN A 29 11.33 0.11 3.97
N PHE A 30 10.20 0.46 3.33
CA PHE A 30 10.19 1.26 2.12
C PHE A 30 9.12 2.36 2.08
N MET A 31 8.11 2.32 2.95
CA MET A 31 7.08 3.36 3.03
C MET A 31 7.46 4.42 4.07
N GLU A 32 7.40 5.68 3.68
CA GLU A 32 7.70 6.80 4.57
C GLU A 32 6.50 7.10 5.48
N GLY A 33 6.76 7.21 6.79
CA GLY A 33 5.72 7.47 7.78
C GLY A 33 4.90 6.24 8.16
N VAL A 34 5.23 5.04 7.66
CA VAL A 34 4.71 3.78 8.22
C VAL A 34 5.70 3.27 9.25
N GLU A 35 5.28 3.21 10.52
CA GLU A 35 6.11 2.71 11.61
C GLU A 35 6.00 1.18 11.72
N SER A 36 4.78 0.66 11.63
CA SER A 36 4.53 -0.78 11.65
C SER A 36 3.25 -1.15 10.91
N VAL A 37 3.24 -2.38 10.37
CA VAL A 37 2.02 -3.05 9.91
C VAL A 37 2.05 -4.44 10.55
N THR A 38 0.95 -4.82 11.20
CA THR A 38 0.78 -6.15 11.80
C THR A 38 -0.40 -6.84 11.14
N GLN A 39 -0.18 -8.03 10.58
CA GLN A 39 -1.27 -8.81 10.00
C GLN A 39 -2.05 -9.51 11.13
N ILE A 40 -3.28 -9.07 11.40
CA ILE A 40 -4.14 -9.61 12.46
C ILE A 40 -4.85 -10.89 11.99
N SER A 41 -5.16 -10.96 10.70
CA SER A 41 -5.76 -12.12 10.04
C SER A 41 -5.45 -12.09 8.54
N ASP A 42 -5.87 -13.11 7.80
CA ASP A 42 -5.68 -13.20 6.35
C ASP A 42 -6.11 -11.92 5.60
N THR A 43 -7.17 -11.25 6.05
CA THR A 43 -7.70 -10.05 5.37
C THR A 43 -7.55 -8.77 6.19
N ARG A 44 -7.03 -8.81 7.41
CA ARG A 44 -7.04 -7.66 8.32
C ARG A 44 -5.65 -7.27 8.78
N ASN A 45 -5.32 -5.99 8.61
CA ASN A 45 -4.04 -5.42 9.03
C ASN A 45 -4.27 -4.26 10.01
N HIS A 46 -3.44 -4.21 11.06
CA HIS A 46 -3.29 -3.07 11.95
C HIS A 46 -2.11 -2.22 11.51
N TRP A 47 -2.32 -0.91 11.42
CA TRP A 47 -1.32 0.05 10.95
C TRP A 47 -0.97 1.03 12.05
N THR A 48 0.33 1.32 12.19
CA THR A 48 0.84 2.45 12.97
C THR A 48 1.60 3.37 12.02
N VAL A 49 1.20 4.63 11.93
CA VAL A 49 1.77 5.61 11.01
C VAL A 49 2.09 6.94 11.70
N GLU A 50 3.14 7.63 11.26
CA GLU A 50 3.45 9.00 11.67
C GLU A 50 2.97 10.00 10.61
N VAL A 51 2.01 10.85 11.00
CA VAL A 51 1.47 11.91 10.14
C VAL A 51 1.59 13.24 10.86
N GLY A 52 2.44 14.13 10.33
CA GLY A 52 2.64 15.46 10.90
C GLY A 52 3.22 15.45 12.32
N GLY A 53 4.09 14.48 12.63
CA GLY A 53 4.70 14.31 13.96
C GLY A 53 3.75 13.72 15.01
N GLN A 54 2.62 13.17 14.60
CA GLN A 54 1.69 12.45 15.47
C GLN A 54 1.53 11.01 14.98
N THR A 55 1.70 10.07 15.91
CA THR A 55 1.39 8.66 15.67
C THR A 55 -0.11 8.46 15.59
N ARG A 56 -0.56 7.69 14.59
CA ARG A 56 -1.94 7.30 14.38
C ARG A 56 -2.01 5.80 14.14
N GLU A 57 -3.09 5.22 14.64
CA GLU A 57 -3.38 3.79 14.50
C GLU A 57 -4.73 3.59 13.82
N PHE A 58 -4.79 2.62 12.92
CA PHE A 58 -6.03 2.27 12.22
C PHE A 58 -5.98 0.83 11.71
N ASP A 59 -7.16 0.26 11.46
CA ASP A 59 -7.29 -1.07 10.90
C ASP A 59 -7.79 -0.99 9.47
N THR A 60 -7.25 -1.83 8.60
CA THR A 60 -7.72 -2.03 7.23
C THR A 60 -8.16 -3.47 7.01
N GLU A 61 -9.12 -3.63 6.10
CA GLU A 61 -9.57 -4.93 5.62
C GLU A 61 -9.38 -5.01 4.10
N ILE A 62 -8.88 -6.14 3.62
CA ILE A 62 -8.77 -6.49 2.21
C ILE A 62 -10.17 -6.88 1.73
N SER A 63 -10.74 -6.08 0.84
CA SER A 63 -12.09 -6.27 0.29
C SER A 63 -12.10 -7.07 -1.01
N GLU A 64 -10.95 -7.16 -1.69
CA GLU A 64 -10.78 -8.02 -2.87
C GLU A 64 -9.31 -8.33 -3.05
N GLN A 65 -8.99 -9.58 -3.38
CA GLN A 65 -7.63 -10.00 -3.69
C GLN A 65 -7.63 -11.09 -4.74
N SER A 66 -7.06 -10.76 -5.90
CA SER A 66 -6.86 -11.66 -7.03
C SER A 66 -5.37 -11.80 -7.28
N PRO A 67 -4.79 -13.01 -7.15
CA PRO A 67 -3.37 -13.26 -7.36
C PRO A 67 -2.85 -12.71 -8.69
N GLU A 68 -1.69 -12.02 -8.64
CA GLU A 68 -1.02 -11.42 -9.80
C GLU A 68 -1.84 -10.37 -10.56
N GLU A 69 -3.01 -9.96 -10.05
CA GLU A 69 -3.88 -8.98 -10.69
C GLU A 69 -4.10 -7.75 -9.83
N ARG A 70 -4.67 -7.91 -8.61
CA ARG A 70 -5.06 -6.77 -7.77
C ARG A 70 -5.28 -7.12 -6.30
N ILE A 71 -5.16 -6.09 -5.47
CA ILE A 71 -5.55 -6.11 -4.05
C ILE A 71 -6.26 -4.79 -3.75
N ALA A 72 -7.49 -4.85 -3.22
CA ALA A 72 -8.25 -3.70 -2.77
C ALA A 72 -8.47 -3.76 -1.26
N TRP A 73 -8.47 -2.60 -0.61
CA TRP A 73 -8.63 -2.50 0.83
C TRP A 73 -9.44 -1.26 1.24
N THR A 74 -9.93 -1.27 2.47
CA THR A 74 -10.60 -0.13 3.10
C THR A 74 -10.35 -0.08 4.60
N THR A 75 -10.35 1.11 5.20
CA THR A 75 -10.31 1.26 6.66
C THR A 75 -11.59 0.70 7.28
N VAL A 76 -11.44 -0.12 8.33
CA VAL A 76 -12.54 -0.65 9.16
C VAL A 76 -12.49 -0.19 10.62
N GLY A 77 -11.41 0.45 11.07
CA GLY A 77 -11.26 0.96 12.44
C GLY A 77 -10.27 2.12 12.55
N GLY A 78 -10.43 2.97 13.56
CA GLY A 78 -9.59 4.16 13.79
C GLY A 78 -10.05 5.43 13.07
N ASP A 79 -9.28 6.50 13.27
CA ASP A 79 -9.61 7.88 12.83
C ASP A 79 -9.14 8.20 11.40
N VAL A 80 -8.30 7.33 10.81
CA VAL A 80 -7.80 7.49 9.44
C VAL A 80 -8.74 6.80 8.46
N LYS A 81 -9.47 7.55 7.64
CA LYS A 81 -10.35 6.99 6.61
C LYS A 81 -9.64 6.95 5.25
N GLN A 82 -9.34 5.75 4.78
CA GLN A 82 -8.77 5.53 3.46
C GLN A 82 -9.30 4.24 2.81
N ALA A 83 -9.22 4.21 1.49
CA ALA A 83 -9.45 3.01 0.69
C ALA A 83 -8.51 3.06 -0.51
N GLY A 84 -8.17 1.91 -1.06
CA GLY A 84 -7.31 1.87 -2.22
C GLY A 84 -7.33 0.54 -2.94
N VAL A 85 -6.66 0.55 -4.08
CA VAL A 85 -6.40 -0.62 -4.88
C VAL A 85 -4.98 -0.54 -5.42
N VAL A 86 -4.27 -1.66 -5.36
CA VAL A 86 -3.06 -1.89 -6.13
C VAL A 86 -3.39 -2.88 -7.24
N THR A 87 -2.84 -2.64 -8.42
CA THR A 87 -2.96 -3.53 -9.58
C THR A 87 -1.58 -3.86 -10.13
N PHE A 88 -1.46 -5.05 -10.70
CA PHE A 88 -0.23 -5.59 -11.25
C PHE A 88 -0.47 -5.95 -12.71
N HIS A 89 0.41 -5.47 -13.59
CA HIS A 89 0.33 -5.74 -15.02
C HIS A 89 1.68 -6.23 -15.53
N LYS A 90 1.69 -7.41 -16.14
CA LYS A 90 2.88 -7.94 -16.81
C LYS A 90 3.18 -7.08 -18.04
N LEU A 91 4.37 -6.47 -18.09
CA LEU A 91 4.86 -5.75 -19.27
C LEU A 91 5.69 -6.69 -20.15
N ASP A 92 6.56 -7.48 -19.54
CA ASP A 92 7.32 -8.57 -20.18
C ASP A 92 7.63 -9.68 -19.16
N GLU A 93 8.53 -10.62 -19.48
CA GLU A 93 8.87 -11.74 -18.58
C GLU A 93 9.48 -11.30 -17.24
N ASN A 94 10.20 -10.18 -17.22
CA ASN A 94 10.94 -9.68 -16.06
C ASN A 94 10.54 -8.26 -15.66
N THR A 95 9.50 -7.68 -16.26
CA THR A 95 9.04 -6.32 -15.96
C THR A 95 7.55 -6.32 -15.64
N THR A 96 7.19 -5.67 -14.53
CA THR A 96 5.82 -5.53 -14.03
C THR A 96 5.49 -4.08 -13.78
N ARG A 97 4.32 -3.62 -14.23
CA ARG A 97 3.75 -2.34 -13.81
C ARG A 97 2.91 -2.54 -12.56
N VAL A 98 3.23 -1.77 -11.52
CA VAL A 98 2.45 -1.67 -10.29
C VAL A 98 1.75 -0.32 -10.28
N THR A 99 0.42 -0.32 -10.21
CA THR A 99 -0.38 0.90 -10.17
C THR A 99 -1.16 0.95 -8.87
N ILE A 100 -0.94 2.01 -8.09
CA ILE A 100 -1.59 2.26 -6.81
C ILE A 100 -2.59 3.39 -7.02
N GLN A 101 -3.84 3.16 -6.64
CA GLN A 101 -4.87 4.18 -6.55
C GLN A 101 -5.38 4.20 -5.11
N MET A 102 -5.45 5.39 -4.50
CA MET A 102 -5.89 5.55 -3.12
C MET A 102 -6.76 6.79 -2.98
N ASP A 103 -7.82 6.63 -2.20
CA ASP A 103 -8.73 7.66 -1.76
C ASP A 103 -8.60 7.83 -0.25
N TRP A 104 -8.52 9.06 0.25
CA TRP A 104 -8.50 9.32 1.69
C TRP A 104 -9.32 10.55 2.06
N ASP A 105 -9.74 10.58 3.32
CA ASP A 105 -10.39 11.73 3.92
C ASP A 105 -9.38 12.57 4.72
N PRO A 106 -8.96 13.74 4.21
CA PRO A 106 -8.10 14.63 4.97
C PRO A 106 -8.81 15.22 6.21
N GLU A 107 -10.15 15.27 6.28
CA GLU A 107 -10.87 15.88 7.42
C GLU A 107 -10.69 15.09 8.72
N GLY A 108 -10.56 13.76 8.66
CA GLY A 108 -10.16 12.93 9.81
C GLY A 108 -8.74 13.22 10.34
N LEU A 109 -7.95 13.99 9.59
CA LEU A 109 -6.60 14.41 9.98
C LEU A 109 -6.53 15.83 10.58
N VAL A 110 -7.64 16.58 10.60
CA VAL A 110 -7.66 18.06 10.67
C VAL A 110 -7.92 18.63 12.09
N GLU A 111 -7.51 17.98 13.19
CA GLU A 111 -7.66 18.69 14.47
C GLU A 111 -6.74 19.91 14.61
N LYS A 112 -5.58 20.03 13.94
CA LYS A 112 -4.86 21.33 13.83
C LYS A 112 -4.04 21.49 12.54
N ALA A 113 -4.36 22.55 11.80
CA ALA A 113 -3.54 23.27 10.81
C ALA A 113 -3.35 22.65 9.40
N GLY A 114 -4.22 23.01 8.46
CA GLY A 114 -3.88 23.82 7.26
C GLY A 114 -2.76 23.44 6.28
N ALA A 115 -2.10 22.27 6.36
CA ALA A 115 -0.89 22.00 5.56
C ALA A 115 -0.93 20.78 4.61
N ALA A 116 -2.03 20.00 4.57
CA ALA A 116 -2.03 18.68 3.93
C ALA A 116 -2.29 18.65 2.40
N VAL A 117 -2.52 19.79 1.74
CA VAL A 117 -2.84 19.77 0.30
C VAL A 117 -1.56 19.56 -0.52
N GLY A 118 -1.32 18.32 -0.97
CA GLY A 118 -0.25 17.93 -1.91
C GLY A 118 0.97 17.22 -1.30
N VAL A 119 1.02 17.07 0.03
CA VAL A 119 2.04 16.24 0.71
C VAL A 119 1.78 14.76 0.47
N ASP A 120 0.51 14.36 0.45
CA ASP A 120 0.08 12.96 0.33
C ASP A 120 0.32 12.40 -1.08
N ASP A 121 0.13 13.21 -2.14
CA ASP A 121 0.47 12.84 -3.53
C ASP A 121 1.98 12.58 -3.68
N ARG A 122 2.82 13.42 -3.06
CA ARG A 122 4.28 13.21 -3.07
C ARG A 122 4.70 11.99 -2.27
N ARG A 123 4.01 11.70 -1.16
CA ARG A 123 4.29 10.51 -0.33
C ARG A 123 3.99 9.22 -1.09
N VAL A 124 2.80 9.08 -1.67
CA VAL A 124 2.45 7.89 -2.46
C VAL A 124 3.38 7.73 -3.67
N LYS A 125 3.74 8.82 -4.34
CA LYS A 125 4.75 8.82 -5.41
C LYS A 125 6.13 8.37 -4.93
N GLY A 126 6.53 8.81 -3.73
CA GLY A 126 7.77 8.38 -3.08
C GLY A 126 7.73 6.90 -2.73
N ASP A 127 6.64 6.42 -2.14
CA ASP A 127 6.47 5.03 -1.71
C ASP A 127 6.46 4.06 -2.89
N ALA A 128 5.83 4.43 -4.01
CA ALA A 128 5.88 3.63 -5.24
C ALA A 128 7.33 3.47 -5.75
N LYS A 129 8.12 4.54 -5.72
CA LYS A 129 9.55 4.50 -6.11
C LYS A 129 10.39 3.69 -5.13
N ARG A 130 10.17 3.86 -3.83
CA ARG A 130 10.87 3.08 -2.80
C ARG A 130 10.52 1.60 -2.85
N PHE A 131 9.28 1.25 -3.18
CA PHE A 131 8.90 -0.14 -3.46
C PHE A 131 9.70 -0.72 -4.62
N LYS A 132 9.82 0.02 -5.74
CA LYS A 132 10.66 -0.37 -6.88
C LYS A 132 12.10 -0.63 -6.44
N GLU A 133 12.72 0.31 -5.76
CA GLU A 133 14.10 0.18 -5.28
C GLU A 133 14.26 -1.03 -4.34
N PHE A 134 13.31 -1.22 -3.42
CA PHE A 134 13.30 -2.33 -2.49
C PHE A 134 13.26 -3.68 -3.21
N ILE A 135 12.29 -3.91 -4.09
CA ILE A 135 12.13 -5.22 -4.73
C ILE A 135 13.23 -5.51 -5.77
N GLU A 136 13.70 -4.49 -6.49
CA GLU A 136 14.79 -4.65 -7.47
C GLU A 136 16.14 -4.91 -6.81
N SER A 137 16.41 -4.33 -5.64
CA SER A 137 17.64 -4.60 -4.89
C SER A 137 17.72 -6.04 -4.37
N ARG A 138 16.56 -6.71 -4.20
CA ARG A 138 16.46 -8.08 -3.69
C ARG A 138 16.38 -9.13 -4.80
N GLY A 139 15.66 -8.84 -5.88
CA GLY A 139 15.39 -9.78 -6.97
C GLY A 139 14.53 -11.00 -6.59
N THR A 140 14.11 -11.13 -5.33
CA THR A 140 13.26 -12.20 -4.79
C THR A 140 12.35 -11.66 -3.68
N GLU A 141 11.16 -12.22 -3.55
CA GLU A 141 10.19 -11.89 -2.51
C GLU A 141 10.64 -12.33 -1.11
N THR A 142 10.17 -11.62 -0.09
CA THR A 142 10.39 -11.97 1.33
C THR A 142 9.46 -13.06 1.84
N GLY A 143 8.40 -13.38 1.10
CA GLY A 143 7.40 -14.40 1.41
C GLY A 143 6.36 -14.48 0.29
N ALA A 144 5.45 -15.45 0.38
CA ALA A 144 4.56 -15.82 -0.74
C ALA A 144 3.11 -16.07 -0.28
N TRP A 145 2.51 -15.17 0.50
CA TRP A 145 1.10 -15.32 0.88
C TRP A 145 0.20 -15.08 -0.35
N ARG A 146 -0.77 -15.99 -0.54
CA ARG A 146 -1.61 -16.07 -1.76
C ARG A 146 -3.06 -16.38 -1.45
N GLY A 147 -3.60 -15.82 -0.36
CA GLY A 147 -5.03 -15.89 -0.12
C GLY A 147 -5.80 -15.26 -1.29
N ASP A 148 -6.90 -15.89 -1.68
CA ASP A 148 -7.87 -15.32 -2.61
C ASP A 148 -9.04 -14.78 -1.78
N VAL A 149 -9.42 -13.52 -2.01
CA VAL A 149 -10.54 -12.88 -1.31
C VAL A 149 -11.52 -12.43 -2.38
N PRO A 150 -12.65 -13.14 -2.56
CA PRO A 150 -13.64 -12.76 -3.54
C PRO A 150 -14.29 -11.43 -3.14
N ARG A 151 -14.73 -10.68 -4.15
CA ARG A 151 -15.45 -9.43 -3.96
C ARG A 151 -16.87 -9.74 -3.44
N ASP A 152 -17.22 -9.21 -2.27
CA ASP A 152 -18.60 -9.21 -1.75
C ASP A 152 -19.53 -8.24 -2.52
#